data_AF-A0A0M4D9V6-F1
#
_entry.id   AF-A0A0M4D9V6-F1
#
_cell.length_a   1.000
_cell.length_b   1.000
_cell.length_c   1.000
_cell.angle_alpha   90.00
_cell.angle_beta   90.00
_cell.angle_gamma   90.00
#
_symmetry.space_group_name_H-M   'P 1'
#
loop_
_entity.id
_entity.type
_entity.pdbx_description
1 polymer ?
#
loop_
_entity_poly.entity_id
_entity_poly.type
_entity_poly.pdbx_seq_one_letter_code
_entity_poly.pdbx_strand_id
1 'polypeptide(L)' 'MSEDPASPEQPSWRKPAGIFLILLLIAVWAVLIVSLSPWVGAWPILVQAIFYLAAGIVWILPLKPLLRWMELGRWRS' A
#
# COMPACT_ATOMS: atom_id res chain seq x y z
N MET A 1 -43.85 -20.57 -3.61
CA MET A 1 -42.49 -20.58 -4.18
C MET A 1 -42.15 -19.12 -4.37
N SER A 2 -41.46 -18.53 -3.40
CA SER A 2 -41.18 -17.10 -3.38
C SER A 2 -39.84 -16.90 -4.06
N GLU A 3 -39.84 -16.50 -5.33
CA GLU A 3 -38.65 -15.97 -5.98
C GLU A 3 -38.16 -14.74 -5.19
N ASP A 4 -36.96 -14.85 -4.65
CA ASP A 4 -36.20 -13.75 -4.04
C ASP A 4 -35.59 -12.93 -5.20
N PRO A 5 -36.08 -11.71 -5.50
CA PRO A 5 -35.56 -10.93 -6.61
C PRO A 5 -34.14 -10.49 -6.26
N ALA A 6 -33.17 -11.10 -6.96
CA ALA A 6 -31.75 -10.78 -6.98
C ALA A 6 -31.42 -9.40 -6.39
N SER A 7 -30.81 -9.40 -5.20
CA SER A 7 -30.27 -8.20 -4.57
C SER A 7 -29.30 -7.51 -5.55
N PRO A 8 -29.51 -6.24 -5.92
CA PRO A 8 -28.59 -5.54 -6.81
C PRO A 8 -27.24 -5.39 -6.11
N GLU A 9 -26.22 -6.10 -6.60
CA GLU A 9 -24.83 -5.94 -6.16
C GLU A 9 -24.44 -4.46 -6.30
N GLN A 10 -24.35 -3.75 -5.18
CA GLN A 10 -23.92 -2.35 -5.17
C GLN A 10 -22.45 -2.28 -5.62
N PRO A 11 -22.12 -1.54 -6.69
CA PRO A 11 -20.74 -1.42 -7.14
C PRO A 11 -19.91 -0.70 -6.07
N SER A 12 -19.11 -1.44 -5.30
CA SER A 12 -18.26 -0.87 -4.26
C SER A 12 -17.03 -0.21 -4.90
N TRP A 13 -17.11 1.09 -5.20
CA TRP A 13 -16.01 1.92 -5.73
C TRP A 13 -14.72 1.88 -4.87
N ARG A 14 -14.86 1.43 -3.61
CA ARG A 14 -13.77 1.25 -2.63
C ARG A 14 -12.70 0.25 -3.08
N LYS A 15 -13.09 -0.80 -3.81
CA LYS A 15 -12.16 -1.85 -4.28
C LYS A 15 -11.19 -1.32 -5.34
N PRO A 16 -11.64 -0.70 -6.46
CA PRO A 16 -10.70 -0.14 -7.44
C PRO A 16 -9.90 1.03 -6.87
N ALA A 17 -10.51 1.92 -6.08
CA ALA A 17 -9.79 3.02 -5.44
C ALA A 17 -8.66 2.54 -4.51
N GLY A 18 -8.89 1.46 -3.77
CA GLY A 18 -7.87 0.84 -2.92
C GLY A 18 -6.69 0.28 -3.70
N ILE A 19 -6.97 -0.42 -4.79
CA ILE A 19 -5.92 -0.95 -5.69
C ILE A 19 -5.07 0.20 -6.24
N PHE A 20 -5.70 1.27 -6.74
CA PHE A 20 -4.98 2.45 -7.22
C PHE A 20 -4.10 3.10 -6.14
N LEU A 21 -4.58 3.17 -4.90
CA LEU A 21 -3.78 3.75 -3.81
C LEU A 21 -2.59 2.85 -3.44
N ILE A 22 -2.75 1.53 -3.47
CA ILE A 22 -1.64 0.58 -3.25
C ILE A 22 -0.60 0.76 -4.35
N LEU A 23 -1.04 0.81 -5.61
CA LEU A 23 -0.14 1.01 -6.75
C LEU A 23 0.60 2.35 -6.66
N LEU A 24 -0.11 3.43 -6.30
CA LEU A 24 0.48 4.75 -6.09
C LEU A 24 1.50 4.71 -4.95
N LEU A 25 1.19 4.07 -3.84
CA LEU A 25 2.07 3.92 -2.69
C LEU A 25 3.35 3.17 -3.06
N ILE A 26 3.24 2.06 -3.79
CA ILE A 26 4.39 1.29 -4.26
C ILE A 26 5.23 2.12 -5.23
N ALA A 27 4.59 2.83 -6.16
CA ALA A 27 5.28 3.68 -7.13
C ALA A 27 6.04 4.82 -6.44
N VAL A 28 5.39 5.55 -5.52
CA VAL A 28 6.02 6.61 -4.73
C VAL A 28 7.17 6.06 -3.91
N TRP A 29 6.99 4.91 -3.26
CA TRP A 29 8.04 4.28 -2.46
C TRP A 29 9.24 3.86 -3.32
N ALA A 30 8.99 3.24 -4.48
CA ALA A 30 10.05 2.86 -5.42
C ALA A 30 10.82 4.08 -5.93
N VAL A 31 10.13 5.15 -6.33
CA VAL A 31 10.76 6.40 -6.77
C VAL A 31 11.61 6.99 -5.65
N LEU A 32 11.11 7.01 -4.42
CA LEU A 32 11.84 7.53 -3.27
C LEU A 32 13.15 6.75 -3.05
N ILE A 33 13.09 5.42 -2.99
CA ILE A 33 14.28 4.59 -2.79
C ILE A 33 15.27 4.68 -3.96
N VAL A 34 14.78 4.65 -5.20
CA VAL A 34 15.64 4.80 -6.38
C VAL A 34 16.30 6.16 -6.41
N SER A 35 15.56 7.23 -6.08
CA SER A 35 16.12 8.58 -6.00
C SER A 35 17.22 8.66 -4.95
N LEU A 36 17.08 7.94 -3.82
CA LEU A 36 18.08 7.90 -2.75
C LEU A 36 19.30 7.02 -3.08
N SER A 37 19.16 6.08 -4.02
CA SER A 37 20.19 5.09 -4.35
C SER A 37 21.57 5.67 -4.72
N PRO A 38 21.71 6.79 -5.45
CA PRO A 38 23.03 7.36 -5.78
C PRO A 38 23.81 7.81 -4.54
N TRP A 39 23.13 8.34 -3.51
CA TRP A 39 23.77 8.75 -2.26
C TRP A 39 24.09 7.55 -1.37
N VAL A 40 23.18 6.57 -1.32
CA VAL A 40 23.37 5.33 -0.54
C VAL A 40 24.51 4.47 -1.12
N GLY A 41 24.73 4.52 -2.43
CA GLY A 41 25.84 3.79 -3.07
C GLY A 41 27.24 4.28 -2.68
N ALA A 42 27.35 5.47 -2.10
CA ALA A 42 28.62 5.98 -1.56
C ALA A 42 28.91 5.51 -0.12
N TRP A 43 27.95 4.84 0.53
CA TRP A 43 28.08 4.39 1.91
C TRP A 43 28.76 3.01 2.01
N PRO A 44 29.32 2.66 3.18
CA PRO A 44 29.79 1.30 3.44
C PRO A 44 28.67 0.27 3.27
N ILE A 45 29.00 -0.91 2.73
CA ILE A 45 28.04 -1.98 2.40
C ILE A 45 27.14 -2.38 3.57
N LEU A 46 27.63 -2.34 4.82
CA LEU A 46 26.82 -2.63 6.01
C LEU A 46 25.71 -1.60 6.23
N VAL A 47 26.01 -0.32 6.05
CA VAL A 47 25.03 0.76 6.23
C VAL A 47 23.99 0.70 5.11
N GLN A 48 24.43 0.43 3.89
CA GLN A 48 23.54 0.19 2.75
C GLN A 48 22.60 -0.99 3.00
N ALA A 49 23.11 -2.11 3.53
CA ALA A 49 22.29 -3.27 3.88
C ALA A 49 21.23 -2.95 4.95
N ILE A 50 21.62 -2.26 6.03
CA ILE A 50 20.68 -1.82 7.07
C ILE A 50 19.64 -0.87 6.50
N PHE A 51 20.04 0.07 5.64
CA PHE A 51 19.14 1.02 5.00
C PHE A 51 18.07 0.30 4.15
N TYR A 52 18.46 -0.64 3.30
CA TYR A 52 17.50 -1.38 2.48
C TYR A 52 16.63 -2.33 3.31
N LEU A 53 17.17 -2.92 4.38
CA LEU A 53 16.39 -3.73 5.32
C LEU A 53 15.31 -2.88 6.00
N ALA A 54 15.69 -1.71 6.51
CA ALA A 54 14.76 -0.77 7.12
C ALA A 54 13.73 -0.26 6.11
N ALA A 55 14.15 0.11 4.91
CA ALA A 55 13.24 0.51 3.83
C ALA A 55 12.24 -0.61 3.48
N GLY A 56 12.70 -1.86 3.45
CA GLY A 56 11.88 -3.07 3.23
C GLY A 56 10.91 -3.40 4.38
N ILE A 57 11.07 -2.79 5.56
CA ILE A 57 10.14 -2.96 6.68
C ILE A 57 9.20 -1.75 6.78
N VAL A 58 9.73 -0.53 6.62
CA VAL A 58 8.99 0.72 6.81
C VAL A 58 7.84 0.87 5.81
N TRP A 59 7.97 0.39 4.57
CA TRP A 59 6.91 0.48 3.56
C TRP A 59 5.63 -0.30 3.92
N ILE A 60 5.69 -1.21 4.88
CA ILE A 60 4.54 -1.99 5.38
C ILE A 60 3.63 -1.13 6.27
N LEU A 61 4.20 -0.12 6.96
CA LEU A 61 3.46 0.79 7.84
C LEU A 61 2.28 1.48 7.13
N PRO A 62 2.45 2.10 5.95
CA PRO A 62 1.34 2.74 5.23
C PRO A 62 0.40 1.72 4.56
N LEU A 63 0.83 0.47 4.34
CA LEU A 63 -0.03 -0.58 3.77
C LEU A 63 -1.14 -1.03 4.76
N LYS A 64 -0.82 -1.13 6.05
CA LYS A 64 -1.77 -1.58 7.09
C LYS A 64 -3.04 -0.72 7.23
N PRO A 65 -2.99 0.62 7.37
CA PRO A 65 -4.20 1.45 7.42
C PRO A 65 -4.94 1.47 6.08
N LEU A 66 -4.21 1.34 4.96
CA LEU A 66 -4.81 1.31 3.63
C LEU A 66 -5.66 0.06 3.39
N LEU A 67 -5.12 -1.11 3.74
CA LEU A 67 -5.86 -2.38 3.68
C LEU A 67 -7.07 -2.34 4.61
N ARG A 68 -6.91 -1.81 5.83
CA ARG A 68 -8.02 -1.64 6.78
C ARG A 68 -9.13 -0.75 6.21
N TRP A 69 -8.78 0.29 5.46
CA TRP A 69 -9.75 1.16 4.79
C TRP A 69 -10.48 0.43 3.64
N MET A 70 -9.77 -0.40 2.87
CA MET A 70 -10.35 -1.24 1.81
C MET A 70 -11.30 -2.31 2.35
N GLU A 71 -11.01 -2.90 3.51
CA GLU A 71 -11.84 -3.94 4.11
C GLU A 71 -13.05 -3.36 4.83
N LEU A 72 -12.87 -2.37 5.71
CA LEU A 72 -13.90 -1.98 6.69
C LEU A 72 -14.72 -0.73 6.32
N GLY A 73 -14.19 0.15 5.45
CA GLY A 73 -14.91 1.32 4.93
C GLY A 73 -15.24 2.38 5.97
N ARG A 74 -14.77 2.17 7.20
CA ARG A 74 -15.13 2.94 8.38
C ARG A 74 -13.86 3.38 9.10
N TRP A 75 -13.52 4.65 8.93
CA TRP A 75 -12.58 5.38 9.79
C TRP A 75 -13.25 5.73 11.13
N ARG A 76 -13.68 4.73 11.90
CA ARG A 76 -14.28 4.96 13.22
C ARG A 76 -14.13 3.70 14.08
N SER A 77 -13.30 3.81 15.11
CA SER A 77 -13.79 3.59 16.48
C SER A 77 -14.22 4.93 17.03
#